data_AF-A0A9X1MNS1-F1
#
_entry.id   AF-A0A9X1MNS1-F1
#
_cell.length_a   1.000
_cell.length_b   1.000
_cell.length_c   1.000
_cell.angle_alpha   90.00
_cell.angle_beta   90.00
_cell.angle_gamma   90.00
#
_symmetry.space_group_name_H-M   'P 1'
#
loop_
_entity.id
_entity.type
_entity.pdbx_description
1 polymer ?
#
loop_
_entity_poly.entity_id
_entity_poly.type
_entity_poly.pdbx_seq_one_letter_code
_entity_poly.pdbx_strand_id
1 'polypeptide(L)'
;MRRLLPVLVFSCCAATWSLAADLPESVPAPPKEARLVFTEDWSSGQIDPQKWYVLRKKWGGGNHGVVPENVSVAPDDVHGETKNVLVCTGHGDQYDGDVVGMWGRKDRVGGVIVSKPFFASGRIEIVAKVGEAKPYDGGPENPREPSGAIPAMWTYGYRWVHVSDKPVEQFVADKPMYNPHMKAYGLGANEYWSELDFPEFGKGGDFSKAMYNTFCQSRHEPLLWDVSHVIDGDYHTYVTEWRTKLKELPSVTDAMVAEQDGYYWIQEKSIPFDDYLGNPLKRLGPDRYAVYTGDYAVHYLDGKKIAENHRFVPAMAAQLNLGIWLPDWAGPAPWKTASIKFASVKVWQYDDPGDVRGVIVDDLKNNMDEQGREIK
;
A
#
# COMPACT_ATOMS: atom_id res chain seq x y z
N MET A 1 -71.57 -26.68 22.17
CA MET A 1 -70.53 -26.74 21.12
C MET A 1 -69.80 -25.41 21.07
N ARG A 2 -68.60 -25.33 21.67
CA ARG A 2 -67.73 -24.13 21.63
C ARG A 2 -66.72 -24.33 20.48
N ARG A 3 -66.64 -23.37 19.56
CA ARG A 3 -65.66 -23.35 18.46
C ARG A 3 -64.32 -22.83 18.99
N LEU A 4 -63.27 -23.61 18.79
CA LEU A 4 -61.87 -23.20 18.98
C LEU A 4 -61.38 -22.43 17.75
N LEU A 5 -60.75 -21.27 17.98
CA LEU A 5 -59.95 -20.55 16.99
C LEU A 5 -58.49 -21.05 17.08
N PRO A 6 -57.76 -21.26 15.97
CA PRO A 6 -56.34 -21.56 16.04
C PRO A 6 -55.53 -20.27 16.22
N VAL A 7 -54.62 -20.29 17.20
CA VAL A 7 -53.58 -19.26 17.39
C VAL A 7 -52.44 -19.59 16.42
N LEU A 8 -52.18 -18.69 15.46
CA LEU A 8 -50.95 -18.71 14.68
C LEU A 8 -49.80 -18.19 15.56
N VAL A 9 -48.82 -19.04 15.85
CA VAL A 9 -47.56 -18.62 16.47
C VAL A 9 -46.66 -18.08 15.36
N PHE A 10 -46.43 -16.77 15.34
CA PHE A 10 -45.38 -16.15 14.55
C PHE A 10 -44.03 -16.52 15.15
N SER A 11 -43.29 -17.40 14.47
CA SER A 11 -41.87 -17.64 14.77
C SER A 11 -41.06 -16.45 14.26
N CYS A 12 -40.80 -15.47 15.13
CA CYS A 12 -39.79 -14.44 14.87
C CYS A 12 -38.42 -15.12 14.72
N CYS A 13 -37.93 -15.23 13.49
CA CYS A 13 -36.52 -15.47 13.24
C CYS A 13 -35.74 -14.25 13.76
N ALA A 14 -35.10 -14.40 14.91
CA ALA A 14 -34.15 -13.41 15.39
C ALA A 14 -32.98 -13.38 14.41
N ALA A 15 -32.78 -12.25 13.74
CA ALA A 15 -31.57 -11.97 13.00
C ALA A 15 -30.39 -12.03 13.98
N THR A 16 -29.51 -13.01 13.84
CA THR A 16 -28.24 -13.02 14.54
C THR A 16 -27.38 -11.92 13.94
N TRP A 17 -27.26 -10.81 14.66
CA TRP A 17 -26.23 -9.81 14.39
C TRP A 17 -24.90 -10.51 14.60
N SER A 18 -24.16 -10.76 13.52
CA SER A 18 -22.78 -11.20 13.63
C SER A 18 -22.01 -10.03 14.24
N LEU A 19 -21.67 -10.13 15.52
CA LEU A 19 -20.60 -9.32 16.08
C LEU A 19 -19.37 -9.59 15.21
N ALA A 20 -18.76 -8.53 14.67
CA ALA A 20 -17.45 -8.68 14.05
C ALA A 20 -16.54 -9.36 15.08
N ALA A 21 -15.93 -10.49 14.71
CA ALA A 21 -15.03 -11.16 15.63
C ALA A 21 -13.84 -10.22 15.90
N ASP A 22 -13.49 -10.04 17.17
CA ASP A 22 -12.32 -9.24 17.55
C ASP A 22 -11.06 -9.82 16.88
N LEU A 23 -10.30 -8.95 16.19
CA LEU A 23 -9.05 -9.34 15.53
C LEU A 23 -7.96 -9.62 16.60
N PRO A 24 -7.07 -10.61 16.37
CA PRO A 24 -6.18 -11.12 17.41
C PRO A 24 -5.16 -10.07 17.87
N GLU A 25 -4.96 -9.97 19.19
CA GLU A 25 -4.03 -9.03 19.84
C GLU A 25 -2.54 -9.37 19.62
N SER A 26 -2.25 -10.58 19.15
CA SER A 26 -0.90 -11.04 18.81
C SER A 26 -0.86 -11.60 17.40
N VAL A 27 0.33 -11.61 16.79
CA VAL A 27 0.51 -12.12 15.42
C VAL A 27 0.07 -13.58 15.36
N PRO A 28 -1.01 -13.92 14.61
CA PRO A 28 -1.45 -15.31 14.53
C PRO A 28 -0.45 -16.14 13.72
N ALA A 29 -0.58 -17.46 13.72
CA ALA A 29 0.08 -18.26 12.69
C ALA A 29 -0.55 -17.95 11.31
N PRO A 30 0.22 -17.93 10.21
CA PRO A 30 -0.38 -17.86 8.88
C PRO A 30 -1.38 -19.02 8.68
N PRO A 31 -2.47 -18.83 7.91
CA PRO A 31 -3.37 -19.92 7.52
C PRO A 31 -2.60 -21.09 6.92
N LYS A 32 -3.13 -22.31 7.08
CA LYS A 32 -2.44 -23.53 6.64
C LYS A 32 -2.15 -23.54 5.13
N GLU A 33 -3.01 -22.91 4.35
CA GLU A 33 -2.94 -22.80 2.90
C GLU A 33 -2.03 -21.66 2.44
N ALA A 34 -1.56 -20.81 3.35
CA ALA A 34 -0.68 -19.69 3.04
C ALA A 34 0.66 -20.16 2.48
N ARG A 35 1.12 -19.49 1.42
CA ARG A 35 2.38 -19.82 0.73
C ARG A 35 3.39 -18.71 0.96
N LEU A 36 4.58 -19.04 1.45
CA LEU A 36 5.71 -18.10 1.45
C LEU A 36 6.15 -17.87 -0.01
N VAL A 37 5.83 -16.70 -0.56
CA VAL A 37 6.03 -16.38 -1.99
C VAL A 37 7.21 -15.46 -2.23
N PHE A 38 7.70 -14.78 -1.20
CA PHE A 38 8.82 -13.85 -1.32
C PHE A 38 9.65 -13.83 -0.03
N THR A 39 10.96 -13.80 -0.21
CA THR A 39 11.94 -13.63 0.88
C THR A 39 13.10 -12.77 0.42
N GLU A 40 13.53 -11.88 1.28
CA GLU A 40 14.74 -11.07 1.10
C GLU A 40 15.45 -10.90 2.45
N ASP A 41 16.76 -11.09 2.46
CA ASP A 41 17.62 -10.95 3.64
C ASP A 41 18.96 -10.25 3.31
N TRP A 42 19.12 -9.81 2.06
CA TRP A 42 20.28 -9.06 1.55
C TRP A 42 21.62 -9.78 1.72
N SER A 43 21.60 -11.08 2.01
CA SER A 43 22.80 -11.89 2.32
C SER A 43 23.83 -11.90 1.20
N SER A 44 23.40 -11.72 -0.06
CA SER A 44 24.29 -11.60 -1.23
C SER A 44 25.16 -10.34 -1.21
N GLY A 45 24.81 -9.33 -0.41
CA GLY A 45 25.44 -8.00 -0.43
C GLY A 45 25.04 -7.17 -1.66
N GLN A 46 24.07 -7.60 -2.45
CA GLN A 46 23.65 -6.95 -3.70
C GLN A 46 22.13 -6.96 -3.84
N ILE A 47 21.59 -5.94 -4.51
CA ILE A 47 20.18 -5.90 -4.90
C ILE A 47 19.96 -6.83 -6.09
N ASP A 48 19.09 -7.83 -5.94
CA ASP A 48 18.72 -8.74 -7.03
C ASP A 48 17.74 -8.04 -8.01
N PRO A 49 18.15 -7.74 -9.26
CA PRO A 49 17.30 -7.06 -10.24
C PRO A 49 16.15 -7.94 -10.78
N GLN A 50 16.10 -9.23 -10.42
CA GLN A 50 14.95 -10.09 -10.68
C GLN A 50 13.85 -9.94 -9.62
N LYS A 51 14.22 -9.49 -8.41
CA LYS A 51 13.28 -9.27 -7.31
C LYS A 51 12.90 -7.81 -7.14
N TRP A 52 13.81 -6.91 -7.45
CA TRP A 52 13.70 -5.51 -7.11
C TRP A 52 14.08 -4.59 -8.27
N TYR A 53 13.58 -3.36 -8.20
CA TYR A 53 14.07 -2.25 -9.00
C TYR A 53 14.02 -0.97 -8.16
N VAL A 54 14.79 0.03 -8.60
CA VAL A 54 14.93 1.33 -7.94
C VAL A 54 14.47 2.42 -8.89
N LEU A 55 13.89 3.47 -8.33
CA LEU A 55 13.19 4.50 -9.09
C LEU A 55 14.00 5.79 -9.21
N ARG A 56 13.89 6.44 -10.37
CA ARG A 56 14.08 7.89 -10.55
C ARG A 56 12.72 8.53 -10.73
N LYS A 57 12.07 8.82 -9.61
CA LYS A 57 10.68 9.26 -9.65
C LYS A 57 10.38 10.31 -8.59
N LYS A 58 9.62 11.32 -8.97
CA LYS A 58 9.03 12.29 -8.04
C LYS A 58 7.52 12.11 -7.99
N TRP A 59 6.99 12.10 -6.78
CA TRP A 59 5.57 12.23 -6.48
C TRP A 59 5.40 13.24 -5.33
N GLY A 60 4.19 13.78 -5.17
CA GLY A 60 3.90 14.78 -4.14
C GLY A 60 4.61 16.13 -4.33
N GLY A 61 4.34 17.05 -3.41
CA GLY A 61 4.95 18.39 -3.33
C GLY A 61 6.19 18.44 -2.45
N GLY A 62 6.92 19.56 -2.51
CA GLY A 62 7.99 19.91 -1.54
C GLY A 62 9.29 19.11 -1.59
N ASN A 63 9.46 18.21 -2.56
CA ASN A 63 10.63 17.33 -2.65
C ASN A 63 11.21 17.29 -4.06
N HIS A 64 12.34 16.61 -4.23
CA HIS A 64 13.01 16.44 -5.52
C HIS A 64 13.11 14.97 -5.94
N GLY A 65 12.18 14.14 -5.44
CA GLY A 65 12.00 12.75 -5.83
C GLY A 65 12.90 11.77 -5.08
N VAL A 66 12.92 10.54 -5.59
CA VAL A 66 13.76 9.44 -5.12
C VAL A 66 14.70 9.01 -6.25
N VAL A 67 15.88 8.52 -5.89
CA VAL A 67 16.91 8.11 -6.86
C VAL A 67 17.59 6.79 -6.47
N PRO A 68 18.08 6.01 -7.46
CA PRO A 68 18.85 4.78 -7.23
C PRO A 68 20.09 4.95 -6.36
N GLU A 69 20.79 6.09 -6.47
CA GLU A 69 22.03 6.38 -5.73
C GLU A 69 21.83 6.38 -4.22
N ASN A 70 20.59 6.57 -3.77
CA ASN A 70 20.21 6.60 -2.37
C ASN A 70 19.79 5.23 -1.83
N VAL A 71 20.00 4.17 -2.60
CA VAL A 71 19.66 2.79 -2.22
C VAL A 71 20.92 1.93 -2.33
N SER A 72 21.29 1.29 -1.23
CA SER A 72 22.48 0.44 -1.16
C SER A 72 22.29 -0.75 -0.23
N VAL A 73 23.19 -1.73 -0.29
CA VAL A 73 23.27 -2.82 0.69
C VAL A 73 24.57 -2.64 1.46
N ALA A 74 24.50 -2.64 2.79
CA ALA A 74 25.65 -2.44 3.66
C ALA A 74 25.54 -3.30 4.93
N PRO A 75 26.66 -3.66 5.59
CA PRO A 75 26.61 -4.35 6.87
C PRO A 75 26.10 -3.42 7.99
N ASP A 76 25.28 -3.97 8.89
CA ASP A 76 24.83 -3.35 10.13
C ASP A 76 24.71 -4.39 11.26
N ASP A 77 24.60 -3.94 12.50
CA ASP A 77 24.32 -4.81 13.65
C ASP A 77 22.81 -5.01 13.81
N VAL A 78 22.34 -6.23 13.58
CA VAL A 78 20.94 -6.61 13.73
C VAL A 78 20.85 -7.54 14.95
N HIS A 79 20.49 -6.98 16.10
CA HIS A 79 20.38 -7.69 17.37
C HIS A 79 21.66 -8.43 17.80
N GLY A 80 22.82 -7.79 17.64
CA GLY A 80 24.12 -8.35 18.00
C GLY A 80 24.74 -9.28 16.95
N GLU A 81 24.12 -9.41 15.77
CA GLU A 81 24.67 -10.13 14.63
C GLU A 81 24.92 -9.18 13.46
N THR A 82 26.15 -9.16 12.92
CA THR A 82 26.45 -8.38 11.73
C THR A 82 25.79 -9.01 10.50
N LYS A 83 24.87 -8.27 9.86
CA LYS A 83 24.15 -8.69 8.65
C LYS A 83 24.20 -7.60 7.59
N ASN A 84 24.14 -8.00 6.32
CA ASN A 84 23.83 -7.06 5.27
C ASN A 84 22.37 -6.62 5.40
N VAL A 85 22.14 -5.33 5.24
CA VAL A 85 20.81 -4.72 5.24
C VAL A 85 20.67 -3.80 4.04
N LEU A 86 19.44 -3.63 3.56
CA LEU A 86 19.12 -2.55 2.64
C LEU A 86 19.16 -1.22 3.38
N VAL A 87 19.86 -0.24 2.84
CA VAL A 87 19.92 1.14 3.34
C VAL A 87 19.28 2.06 2.31
N CYS A 88 18.20 2.72 2.72
CA CYS A 88 17.55 3.77 1.95
C CYS A 88 17.85 5.12 2.60
N THR A 89 18.53 6.01 1.88
CA THR A 89 19.02 7.30 2.38
C THR A 89 18.16 8.45 1.87
N GLY A 90 17.83 9.38 2.76
CA GLY A 90 17.25 10.68 2.44
C GLY A 90 18.31 11.77 2.53
N HIS A 91 18.22 12.76 1.66
CA HIS A 91 19.04 13.97 1.66
C HIS A 91 18.21 15.16 2.15
N GLY A 92 18.63 15.75 3.27
CA GLY A 92 17.93 16.86 3.89
C GLY A 92 18.29 18.21 3.28
N ASP A 93 17.86 19.28 3.93
CA ASP A 93 18.04 20.68 3.49
C ASP A 93 19.51 21.11 3.46
N GLN A 94 20.39 20.41 4.18
CA GLN A 94 21.81 20.75 4.30
C GLN A 94 22.73 19.85 3.45
N TYR A 95 22.16 18.94 2.67
CA TYR A 95 22.96 18.02 1.84
C TYR A 95 23.78 18.79 0.80
N ASP A 96 25.10 18.55 0.80
CA ASP A 96 26.08 19.22 -0.05
C ASP A 96 26.84 18.27 -0.99
N GLY A 97 26.48 16.98 -1.01
CA GLY A 97 27.08 15.96 -1.88
C GLY A 97 26.61 16.03 -3.34
N ASP A 98 26.94 15.02 -4.14
CA ASP A 98 26.79 15.07 -5.61
C ASP A 98 25.49 14.48 -6.16
N VAL A 99 24.72 13.76 -5.34
CA VAL A 99 23.47 13.14 -5.77
C VAL A 99 22.42 14.22 -6.07
N VAL A 100 21.79 14.13 -7.24
CA VAL A 100 20.77 15.05 -7.71
C VAL A 100 19.45 14.34 -7.95
N GLY A 101 18.36 14.98 -7.54
CA GLY A 101 17.00 14.64 -7.90
C GLY A 101 16.43 15.58 -8.96
N MET A 102 15.11 15.68 -9.01
CA MET A 102 14.38 16.45 -10.00
C MET A 102 14.80 17.92 -10.02
N TRP A 103 14.89 18.50 -11.22
CA TRP A 103 15.33 19.87 -11.50
C TRP A 103 16.79 20.15 -11.12
N GLY A 104 17.62 19.11 -11.03
CA GLY A 104 19.04 19.23 -10.67
C GLY A 104 19.26 19.62 -9.20
N ARG A 105 18.26 19.41 -8.36
CA ARG A 105 18.26 19.75 -6.93
C ARG A 105 18.88 18.63 -6.11
N LYS A 106 19.57 18.97 -5.03
CA LYS A 106 20.32 18.02 -4.19
C LYS A 106 19.63 17.75 -2.85
N ASP A 107 18.86 18.72 -2.38
CA ASP A 107 18.04 18.68 -1.18
C ASP A 107 16.77 17.85 -1.41
N ARG A 108 16.19 17.27 -0.35
CA ARG A 108 14.90 16.56 -0.40
C ARG A 108 14.83 15.44 -1.44
N VAL A 109 15.92 14.69 -1.55
CA VAL A 109 16.03 13.52 -2.43
C VAL A 109 16.05 12.25 -1.59
N GLY A 110 15.11 11.34 -1.84
CA GLY A 110 14.97 10.08 -1.11
C GLY A 110 15.58 8.87 -1.82
N GLY A 111 15.41 7.70 -1.21
CA GLY A 111 15.80 6.39 -1.75
C GLY A 111 14.68 5.40 -1.51
N VAL A 112 14.16 4.79 -2.58
CA VAL A 112 13.08 3.82 -2.53
C VAL A 112 13.38 2.66 -3.47
N ILE A 113 13.16 1.44 -2.99
CA ILE A 113 13.20 0.21 -3.76
C ILE A 113 11.79 -0.37 -3.88
N VAL A 114 11.51 -1.03 -4.99
CA VAL A 114 10.19 -1.60 -5.30
C VAL A 114 10.33 -3.05 -5.74
N SER A 115 9.48 -3.93 -5.22
CA SER A 115 9.47 -5.34 -5.60
C SER A 115 8.92 -5.50 -7.00
N LYS A 116 9.52 -6.38 -7.81
CA LYS A 116 8.96 -6.78 -9.11
C LYS A 116 7.66 -7.57 -8.97
N PRO A 117 7.55 -8.56 -8.06
CA PRO A 117 6.30 -9.26 -7.85
C PRO A 117 5.22 -8.33 -7.28
N PHE A 118 3.98 -8.59 -7.68
CA PHE A 118 2.78 -7.99 -7.12
C PHE A 118 2.16 -8.97 -6.12
N PHE A 119 1.78 -8.45 -4.95
CA PHE A 119 1.18 -9.23 -3.86
C PHE A 119 -0.27 -8.80 -3.65
N ALA A 120 -1.17 -9.77 -3.42
CA ALA A 120 -2.54 -9.52 -2.95
C ALA A 120 -2.67 -9.89 -1.46
N SER A 121 -3.85 -10.34 -0.98
CA SER A 121 -4.07 -10.64 0.44
C SER A 121 -3.06 -11.62 1.02
N GLY A 122 -2.63 -11.37 2.26
CA GLY A 122 -1.52 -12.09 2.81
C GLY A 122 -0.95 -11.47 4.06
N ARG A 123 0.26 -11.94 4.39
CA ARG A 123 1.09 -11.37 5.45
C ARG A 123 2.35 -10.81 4.86
N ILE A 124 2.70 -9.60 5.28
CA ILE A 124 4.00 -9.00 5.03
C ILE A 124 4.70 -8.85 6.38
N GLU A 125 5.89 -9.41 6.52
CA GLU A 125 6.76 -9.30 7.70
C GLU A 125 8.05 -8.63 7.27
N ILE A 126 8.39 -7.52 7.92
CA ILE A 126 9.58 -6.72 7.63
C ILE A 126 10.32 -6.48 8.95
N VAL A 127 11.63 -6.69 8.94
CA VAL A 127 12.51 -6.24 10.03
C VAL A 127 13.20 -4.97 9.58
N ALA A 128 12.94 -3.85 10.26
CA ALA A 128 13.41 -2.53 9.85
C ALA A 128 13.87 -1.70 11.04
N LYS A 129 14.71 -0.70 10.77
CA LYS A 129 15.24 0.27 11.71
C LYS A 129 15.03 1.68 11.18
N VAL A 130 14.35 2.52 11.96
CA VAL A 130 14.11 3.94 11.65
C VAL A 130 15.19 4.79 12.31
N GLY A 131 15.88 5.63 11.54
CA GLY A 131 16.94 6.48 12.05
C GLY A 131 18.13 5.69 12.61
N GLU A 132 18.81 6.28 13.59
CA GLU A 132 20.01 5.73 14.23
C GLU A 132 19.96 5.87 15.76
N ALA A 133 20.53 4.90 16.46
CA ALA A 133 20.59 4.92 17.93
C ALA A 133 21.57 5.98 18.47
N LYS A 134 22.53 6.45 17.65
CA LYS A 134 23.61 7.35 18.04
C LYS A 134 23.73 8.53 17.07
N PRO A 135 24.11 9.72 17.56
CA PRO A 135 24.42 10.85 16.69
C PRO A 135 25.56 10.54 15.72
N TYR A 136 25.53 11.16 14.55
CA TYR A 136 26.56 11.09 13.53
C TYR A 136 26.66 12.43 12.79
N ASP A 137 27.79 12.64 12.11
CA ASP A 137 28.04 13.90 11.40
C ASP A 137 27.01 14.12 10.28
N GLY A 138 26.42 15.31 10.23
CA GLY A 138 25.37 15.66 9.28
C GLY A 138 24.02 14.97 9.51
N GLY A 139 23.83 14.22 10.60
CA GLY A 139 22.55 13.59 10.95
C GLY A 139 21.52 14.54 11.57
N PRO A 140 20.28 14.10 11.79
CA PRO A 140 19.26 14.85 12.52
C PRO A 140 19.68 15.15 13.97
N GLU A 141 19.10 16.19 14.57
CA GLU A 141 19.32 16.56 15.98
C GLU A 141 19.02 15.39 16.93
N ASN A 142 17.86 14.76 16.75
CA ASN A 142 17.55 13.46 17.34
C ASN A 142 17.82 12.37 16.29
N PRO A 143 18.90 11.56 16.41
CA PRO A 143 19.28 10.60 15.37
C PRO A 143 18.23 9.51 15.13
N ARG A 144 17.35 9.26 16.12
CA ARG A 144 16.25 8.27 16.03
C ARG A 144 15.08 8.77 15.20
N GLU A 145 14.97 10.08 15.04
CA GLU A 145 13.84 10.74 14.40
C GLU A 145 14.35 11.50 13.18
N PRO A 146 14.27 10.93 11.97
CA PRO A 146 14.61 11.61 10.73
C PRO A 146 13.54 12.65 10.35
N SER A 147 13.32 13.65 11.23
CA SER A 147 12.32 14.71 11.09
C SER A 147 12.50 15.46 9.77
N GLY A 148 11.41 15.71 9.05
CA GLY A 148 11.44 16.24 7.68
C GLY A 148 11.57 15.19 6.58
N ALA A 149 11.57 13.91 6.94
CA ALA A 149 11.48 12.78 6.02
C ALA A 149 10.44 11.76 6.49
N ILE A 150 10.02 10.92 5.56
CA ILE A 150 9.02 9.85 5.71
C ILE A 150 9.69 8.52 5.39
N PRO A 151 10.31 7.86 6.38
CA PRO A 151 10.53 6.43 6.33
C PRO A 151 9.19 5.72 6.10
N ALA A 152 9.13 4.76 5.19
CA ALA A 152 7.89 4.14 4.78
C ALA A 152 8.04 2.69 4.30
N MET A 153 6.99 1.92 4.57
CA MET A 153 6.72 0.59 4.03
C MET A 153 5.29 0.59 3.50
N TRP A 154 5.11 0.27 2.23
CA TRP A 154 3.77 0.27 1.63
C TRP A 154 3.67 -0.66 0.44
N THR A 155 2.46 -1.04 0.07
CA THR A 155 2.20 -1.63 -1.25
C THR A 155 1.60 -0.57 -2.16
N TYR A 156 2.03 -0.51 -3.42
CA TYR A 156 1.44 0.39 -4.42
C TYR A 156 1.24 -0.31 -5.76
N GLY A 157 0.07 -0.10 -6.35
CA GLY A 157 -0.30 -0.57 -7.67
C GLY A 157 -1.05 0.52 -8.43
N TYR A 158 -0.66 0.76 -9.68
CA TYR A 158 -1.23 1.80 -10.52
C TYR A 158 -1.56 1.31 -11.93
N ARG A 159 -2.75 1.66 -12.45
CA ARG A 159 -3.07 1.52 -13.87
C ARG A 159 -3.85 2.73 -14.38
N TRP A 160 -3.34 3.31 -15.47
CA TRP A 160 -4.00 4.39 -16.20
C TRP A 160 -4.92 3.81 -17.28
N VAL A 161 -6.19 4.19 -17.27
CA VAL A 161 -7.14 3.87 -18.34
C VAL A 161 -7.57 5.17 -19.00
N HIS A 162 -7.32 5.33 -20.29
CA HIS A 162 -7.66 6.53 -21.04
C HIS A 162 -8.57 6.21 -22.23
N VAL A 163 -9.61 7.02 -22.41
CA VAL A 163 -10.53 6.95 -23.55
C VAL A 163 -10.70 8.28 -24.29
N SER A 164 -10.37 9.42 -23.66
CA SER A 164 -10.51 10.75 -24.29
C SER A 164 -9.79 11.86 -23.50
N ASP A 165 -9.27 12.86 -24.21
CA ASP A 165 -8.72 14.12 -23.64
C ASP A 165 -9.80 15.07 -23.08
N LYS A 166 -11.07 14.68 -23.17
CA LYS A 166 -12.23 15.39 -22.60
C LYS A 166 -13.02 14.45 -21.70
N PRO A 167 -13.73 14.96 -20.68
CA PRO A 167 -14.58 14.14 -19.83
C PRO A 167 -15.56 13.30 -20.67
N VAL A 168 -15.65 12.01 -20.33
CA VAL A 168 -16.66 11.13 -20.90
C VAL A 168 -17.65 10.81 -19.80
N GLU A 169 -18.91 11.14 -20.05
CA GLU A 169 -19.93 10.94 -19.02
C GLU A 169 -20.41 9.51 -18.97
N GLN A 170 -20.34 8.74 -20.07
CA GLN A 170 -20.92 7.40 -20.17
C GLN A 170 -19.86 6.29 -20.06
N PHE A 171 -20.30 5.08 -19.77
CA PHE A 171 -19.47 3.89 -20.02
C PHE A 171 -19.14 3.77 -21.51
N VAL A 172 -18.01 3.13 -21.81
CA VAL A 172 -17.48 2.99 -23.15
C VAL A 172 -17.33 1.50 -23.43
N ALA A 173 -18.23 0.93 -24.25
CA ALA A 173 -18.41 -0.52 -24.36
C ALA A 173 -17.16 -1.27 -24.85
N ASP A 174 -16.32 -0.65 -25.68
CA ASP A 174 -15.05 -1.19 -26.16
C ASP A 174 -13.87 -0.92 -25.19
N LYS A 175 -14.14 -0.26 -24.06
CA LYS A 175 -13.20 0.01 -22.97
C LYS A 175 -13.83 -0.36 -21.62
N PRO A 176 -14.08 -1.66 -21.33
CA PRO A 176 -14.76 -2.12 -20.11
C PRO A 176 -14.21 -1.57 -18.78
N MET A 177 -12.89 -1.32 -18.70
CA MET A 177 -12.28 -0.74 -17.50
C MET A 177 -12.51 0.77 -17.35
N TYR A 178 -13.08 1.46 -18.34
CA TYR A 178 -13.43 2.86 -18.16
C TYR A 178 -14.70 2.99 -17.31
N ASN A 179 -14.62 3.79 -16.25
CA ASN A 179 -15.69 4.06 -15.33
C ASN A 179 -15.93 5.58 -15.19
N PRO A 180 -17.10 6.11 -15.62
CA PRO A 180 -17.38 7.54 -15.55
C PRO A 180 -17.54 8.06 -14.11
N HIS A 181 -17.61 7.20 -13.09
CA HIS A 181 -17.63 7.61 -11.69
C HIS A 181 -16.23 7.87 -11.10
N MET A 182 -15.16 7.49 -11.83
CA MET A 182 -13.76 7.59 -11.39
C MET A 182 -12.93 8.58 -12.22
N LYS A 183 -13.53 9.66 -12.71
CA LYS A 183 -12.83 10.60 -13.61
C LYS A 183 -11.56 11.17 -12.98
N ALA A 184 -10.46 11.10 -13.71
CA ALA A 184 -9.18 11.67 -13.33
C ALA A 184 -8.90 12.97 -14.12
N TYR A 185 -8.47 14.03 -13.43
CA TYR A 185 -7.93 15.26 -14.00
C TYR A 185 -8.77 15.97 -15.09
N GLY A 186 -10.10 15.81 -15.05
CA GLY A 186 -10.98 16.40 -16.08
C GLY A 186 -10.87 15.73 -17.46
N LEU A 187 -10.34 14.51 -17.51
CA LEU A 187 -10.21 13.70 -18.72
C LEU A 187 -11.25 12.58 -18.75
N GLY A 188 -11.43 11.97 -19.92
CA GLY A 188 -12.04 10.66 -20.07
C GLY A 188 -11.01 9.60 -19.68
N ALA A 189 -10.59 9.60 -18.42
CA ALA A 189 -9.61 8.66 -17.91
C ALA A 189 -9.88 8.28 -16.45
N ASN A 190 -9.34 7.14 -16.03
CA ASN A 190 -9.37 6.65 -14.66
C ASN A 190 -7.98 6.29 -14.17
N GLU A 191 -7.79 6.50 -12.87
CA GLU A 191 -6.66 5.97 -12.12
C GLU A 191 -7.15 4.80 -11.28
N TYR A 192 -6.69 3.62 -11.65
CA TYR A 192 -6.76 2.48 -10.76
C TYR A 192 -5.60 2.56 -9.78
N TRP A 193 -5.93 2.54 -8.50
CA TRP A 193 -5.04 2.75 -7.38
C TRP A 193 -5.29 1.69 -6.33
N SER A 194 -4.25 0.95 -5.98
CA SER A 194 -4.26 -0.06 -4.92
C SER A 194 -3.10 0.20 -3.98
N GLU A 195 -3.40 0.63 -2.75
CA GLU A 195 -2.32 0.93 -1.79
C GLU A 195 -2.70 0.65 -0.34
N LEU A 196 -1.69 0.22 0.40
CA LEU A 196 -1.73 -0.03 1.83
C LEU A 196 -0.41 0.48 2.40
N ASP A 197 -0.45 1.44 3.31
CA ASP A 197 0.70 1.96 4.03
C ASP A 197 0.79 1.31 5.41
N PHE A 198 1.97 0.79 5.78
CA PHE A 198 2.13 0.02 7.01
C PHE A 198 3.54 0.00 7.65
N PRO A 199 4.12 1.14 8.05
CA PRO A 199 3.51 2.48 8.01
C PRO A 199 4.34 3.52 7.24
N GLU A 200 3.80 4.74 7.18
CA GLU A 200 4.55 5.98 6.92
C GLU A 200 4.78 6.76 8.22
N PHE A 201 6.03 7.02 8.57
CA PHE A 201 6.42 7.72 9.81
C PHE A 201 6.62 9.23 9.59
N GLY A 202 6.56 10.05 10.65
CA GLY A 202 7.17 11.38 10.63
C GLY A 202 6.30 12.49 10.04
N LYS A 203 4.98 12.31 9.96
CA LYS A 203 4.06 13.36 9.50
C LYS A 203 4.21 14.63 10.34
N GLY A 204 4.54 15.75 9.69
CA GLY A 204 4.82 17.01 10.36
C GLY A 204 6.00 16.97 11.33
N GLY A 205 6.90 15.99 11.19
CA GLY A 205 8.03 15.76 12.09
C GLY A 205 7.69 14.98 13.36
N ASP A 206 6.45 14.51 13.52
CA ASP A 206 6.04 13.69 14.67
C ASP A 206 6.29 12.20 14.38
N PHE A 207 7.24 11.61 15.11
CA PHE A 207 7.55 10.18 15.05
C PHE A 207 6.86 9.36 16.14
N SER A 208 6.17 9.99 17.10
CA SER A 208 5.41 9.23 18.12
C SER A 208 4.24 8.46 17.50
N LYS A 209 3.77 8.90 16.33
CA LYS A 209 2.70 8.27 15.56
C LYS A 209 3.13 7.99 14.13
N ALA A 210 2.57 6.94 13.56
CA ALA A 210 2.72 6.63 12.14
C ALA A 210 1.37 6.44 11.46
N MET A 211 1.34 6.73 10.16
CA MET A 211 0.17 6.56 9.32
C MET A 211 0.06 5.13 8.82
N TYR A 212 -1.14 4.57 8.96
CA TYR A 212 -1.59 3.32 8.38
C TYR A 212 -2.77 3.64 7.47
N ASN A 213 -2.47 3.87 6.19
CA ASN A 213 -3.46 4.29 5.22
C ASN A 213 -3.89 3.12 4.34
N THR A 214 -5.13 3.22 3.87
CA THR A 214 -5.68 2.33 2.85
C THR A 214 -6.19 3.16 1.70
N PHE A 215 -5.89 2.73 0.48
CA PHE A 215 -6.41 3.34 -0.74
C PHE A 215 -7.04 2.26 -1.61
N CYS A 216 -8.32 2.47 -1.92
CA CYS A 216 -9.06 1.67 -2.88
C CYS A 216 -9.57 2.63 -3.95
N GLN A 217 -8.87 2.67 -5.08
CA GLN A 217 -9.16 3.55 -6.20
C GLN A 217 -9.17 5.03 -5.77
N SER A 218 -10.30 5.72 -5.91
CA SER A 218 -10.46 7.14 -5.59
C SER A 218 -10.83 7.42 -4.13
N ARG A 219 -10.79 6.41 -3.26
CA ARG A 219 -11.11 6.52 -1.84
C ARG A 219 -9.92 6.10 -0.99
N HIS A 220 -9.76 6.78 0.15
CA HIS A 220 -8.73 6.44 1.11
C HIS A 220 -9.16 6.77 2.55
N GLU A 221 -8.52 6.11 3.50
CA GLU A 221 -8.66 6.39 4.93
C GLU A 221 -7.29 6.44 5.59
N PRO A 222 -6.84 7.61 6.07
CA PRO A 222 -5.62 7.73 6.83
C PRO A 222 -5.88 7.60 8.33
N LEU A 223 -5.21 6.64 8.98
CA LEU A 223 -5.27 6.47 10.44
C LEU A 223 -3.88 6.67 11.05
N LEU A 224 -3.82 7.36 12.20
CA LEU A 224 -2.58 7.61 12.95
C LEU A 224 -2.60 6.81 14.25
N TRP A 225 -1.58 5.99 14.47
CA TRP A 225 -1.44 5.14 15.66
C TRP A 225 -0.10 5.36 16.34
N ASP A 226 -0.06 5.16 17.66
CA ASP A 226 1.17 5.27 18.45
C ASP A 226 2.18 4.20 18.03
N VAL A 227 3.40 4.63 17.76
CA VAL A 227 4.54 3.78 17.41
C VAL A 227 5.79 4.19 18.19
N SER A 228 5.64 5.02 19.23
CA SER A 228 6.75 5.65 19.96
C SER A 228 7.79 4.64 20.48
N HIS A 229 7.36 3.43 20.82
CA HIS A 229 8.20 2.36 21.33
C HIS A 229 9.15 1.72 20.30
N VAL A 230 8.97 1.96 18.99
CA VAL A 230 9.88 1.47 17.93
C VAL A 230 10.75 2.58 17.31
N ILE A 231 10.70 3.79 17.88
CA ILE A 231 11.53 4.94 17.48
C ILE A 231 12.68 5.10 18.48
N ASP A 232 13.45 4.03 18.64
CA ASP A 232 14.60 3.97 19.55
C ASP A 232 15.96 3.89 18.80
N GLY A 233 15.90 3.72 17.49
CA GLY A 233 17.07 3.57 16.61
C GLY A 233 17.61 2.14 16.53
N ASP A 234 16.82 1.14 16.92
CA ASP A 234 17.11 -0.29 16.75
C ASP A 234 16.17 -0.95 15.70
N TYR A 235 16.42 -2.23 15.41
CA TYR A 235 15.58 -3.03 14.52
C TYR A 235 14.33 -3.53 15.23
N HIS A 236 13.18 -3.43 14.57
CA HIS A 236 11.89 -3.95 15.03
C HIS A 236 11.21 -4.79 13.96
N THR A 237 10.27 -5.63 14.37
CA THR A 237 9.48 -6.47 13.46
C THR A 237 8.12 -5.84 13.20
N TYR A 238 7.87 -5.50 11.93
CA TYR A 238 6.63 -4.95 11.41
C TYR A 238 5.86 -6.06 10.70
N VAL A 239 4.63 -6.34 11.12
CA VAL A 239 3.77 -7.35 10.47
C VAL A 239 2.44 -6.73 10.08
N THR A 240 2.04 -6.93 8.84
CA THR A 240 0.71 -6.58 8.34
C THR A 240 0.03 -7.82 7.79
N GLU A 241 -1.17 -8.12 8.29
CA GLU A 241 -2.08 -9.06 7.63
C GLU A 241 -3.19 -8.31 6.90
N TRP A 242 -3.28 -8.54 5.60
CA TRP A 242 -4.27 -7.96 4.70
C TRP A 242 -5.19 -9.07 4.20
N ARG A 243 -6.51 -8.91 4.36
CA ARG A 243 -7.53 -9.86 3.91
C ARG A 243 -8.46 -9.26 2.87
N THR A 244 -8.91 -10.08 1.94
CA THR A 244 -9.89 -9.71 0.91
C THR A 244 -11.06 -10.70 0.92
N LYS A 245 -12.20 -10.31 0.35
CA LYS A 245 -13.38 -11.16 0.24
C LYS A 245 -14.19 -10.86 -1.02
N LEU A 246 -15.14 -11.75 -1.31
CA LEU A 246 -16.20 -11.51 -2.28
C LEU A 246 -17.44 -10.99 -1.57
N LYS A 247 -18.05 -9.94 -2.13
CA LYS A 247 -19.35 -9.41 -1.68
C LYS A 247 -20.34 -9.50 -2.83
N GLU A 248 -21.41 -10.29 -2.68
CA GLU A 248 -22.44 -10.39 -3.73
C GLU A 248 -23.08 -9.02 -4.03
N LEU A 249 -23.31 -8.76 -5.32
CA LEU A 249 -24.05 -7.61 -5.83
C LEU A 249 -25.33 -8.12 -6.49
N PRO A 250 -26.41 -8.34 -5.71
CA PRO A 250 -27.60 -9.05 -6.20
C PRO A 250 -28.40 -8.30 -7.29
N SER A 251 -28.14 -7.01 -7.49
CA SER A 251 -28.76 -6.20 -8.55
C SER A 251 -28.03 -6.25 -9.88
N VAL A 252 -26.83 -6.82 -9.95
CA VAL A 252 -25.99 -6.83 -11.16
C VAL A 252 -26.27 -8.08 -11.98
N THR A 253 -26.58 -7.88 -13.26
CA THR A 253 -26.91 -8.95 -14.22
C THR A 253 -25.90 -9.01 -15.37
N ASP A 254 -26.01 -10.04 -16.23
CA ASP A 254 -25.12 -10.21 -17.38
C ASP A 254 -25.20 -9.03 -18.38
N ALA A 255 -26.34 -8.33 -18.42
CA ALA A 255 -26.54 -7.17 -19.30
C ALA A 255 -25.85 -5.89 -18.81
N MET A 256 -25.39 -5.87 -17.55
CA MET A 256 -24.86 -4.67 -16.88
C MET A 256 -23.33 -4.65 -16.80
N VAL A 257 -22.67 -5.66 -17.36
CA VAL A 257 -21.22 -5.84 -17.25
C VAL A 257 -20.58 -6.13 -18.59
N ALA A 258 -19.28 -5.86 -18.70
CA ALA A 258 -18.44 -6.31 -19.80
C ALA A 258 -17.20 -7.03 -19.26
N GLU A 259 -16.81 -8.10 -19.95
CA GLU A 259 -15.64 -8.89 -19.57
C GLU A 259 -14.36 -8.30 -20.16
N GLN A 260 -13.31 -8.19 -19.35
CA GLN A 260 -11.96 -7.87 -19.80
C GLN A 260 -10.93 -8.46 -18.83
N ASP A 261 -9.86 -9.04 -19.37
CA ASP A 261 -8.72 -9.59 -18.62
C ASP A 261 -9.11 -10.67 -17.59
N GLY A 262 -10.18 -11.43 -17.87
CA GLY A 262 -10.70 -12.48 -16.98
C GLY A 262 -11.57 -11.97 -15.82
N TYR A 263 -11.93 -10.68 -15.84
CA TYR A 263 -12.77 -10.02 -14.85
C TYR A 263 -13.99 -9.37 -15.52
N TYR A 264 -15.03 -9.14 -14.74
CA TYR A 264 -16.23 -8.42 -15.20
C TYR A 264 -16.24 -6.99 -14.64
N TRP A 265 -16.57 -6.02 -15.48
CA TRP A 265 -16.58 -4.60 -15.13
C TRP A 265 -17.98 -4.05 -15.31
N ILE A 266 -18.46 -3.26 -14.35
CA ILE A 266 -19.77 -2.61 -14.43
C ILE A 266 -19.77 -1.67 -15.64
N GLN A 267 -20.86 -1.73 -16.40
CA GLN A 267 -21.16 -0.88 -17.56
C GLN A 267 -22.53 -0.18 -17.39
N GLU A 268 -23.11 -0.22 -16.19
CA GLU A 268 -24.41 0.34 -15.87
C GLU A 268 -24.28 1.42 -14.78
N LYS A 269 -24.74 2.63 -15.12
CA LYS A 269 -24.63 3.81 -14.24
C LYS A 269 -25.61 3.79 -13.09
N SER A 270 -26.70 3.05 -13.21
CA SER A 270 -27.67 2.95 -12.13
C SER A 270 -27.13 2.19 -10.91
N ILE A 271 -26.02 1.47 -11.05
CA ILE A 271 -25.37 0.79 -9.92
C ILE A 271 -24.59 1.82 -9.09
N PRO A 272 -24.89 1.97 -7.78
CA PRO A 272 -24.20 2.93 -6.93
C PRO A 272 -22.69 2.67 -6.89
N PHE A 273 -21.88 3.71 -7.11
CA PHE A 273 -20.42 3.57 -7.12
C PHE A 273 -19.87 3.06 -5.79
N ASP A 274 -20.46 3.45 -4.66
CA ASP A 274 -20.03 3.04 -3.32
C ASP A 274 -20.23 1.53 -3.07
N ASP A 275 -21.01 0.82 -3.90
CA ASP A 275 -21.19 -0.63 -3.77
C ASP A 275 -20.01 -1.45 -4.29
N TYR A 276 -19.20 -0.88 -5.20
CA TYR A 276 -18.10 -1.60 -5.85
C TYR A 276 -16.78 -0.82 -5.96
N LEU A 277 -16.82 0.50 -5.78
CA LEU A 277 -15.66 1.40 -5.78
C LEU A 277 -14.74 1.27 -7.00
N GLY A 278 -15.27 0.84 -8.14
CA GLY A 278 -14.47 0.61 -9.35
C GLY A 278 -13.78 -0.75 -9.42
N ASN A 279 -13.86 -1.58 -8.36
CA ASN A 279 -13.27 -2.91 -8.39
C ASN A 279 -14.00 -3.83 -9.40
N PRO A 280 -13.28 -4.80 -9.97
CA PRO A 280 -13.88 -5.79 -10.85
C PRO A 280 -14.84 -6.71 -10.10
N LEU A 281 -15.59 -7.48 -10.87
CA LEU A 281 -16.54 -8.46 -10.41
C LEU A 281 -16.15 -9.88 -10.83
N LYS A 282 -16.54 -10.83 -10.00
CA LYS A 282 -16.55 -12.27 -10.28
C LYS A 282 -17.94 -12.70 -10.67
N ARG A 283 -18.08 -13.42 -11.78
CA ARG A 283 -19.33 -14.09 -12.12
C ARG A 283 -19.49 -15.36 -11.28
N LEU A 284 -20.62 -15.47 -10.57
CA LEU A 284 -20.99 -16.62 -9.74
C LEU A 284 -21.95 -17.57 -10.46
N GLY A 285 -22.63 -17.07 -11.49
CA GLY A 285 -23.58 -17.79 -12.33
C GLY A 285 -24.30 -16.82 -13.28
N PRO A 286 -25.32 -17.29 -14.03
CA PRO A 286 -26.17 -16.41 -14.82
C PRO A 286 -26.79 -15.32 -13.94
N ASP A 287 -26.65 -14.06 -14.36
CA ASP A 287 -27.15 -12.87 -13.64
C ASP A 287 -26.74 -12.79 -12.15
N ARG A 288 -25.59 -13.36 -11.79
CA ARG A 288 -25.10 -13.36 -10.42
C ARG A 288 -23.62 -12.99 -10.36
N TYR A 289 -23.33 -11.89 -9.66
CA TYR A 289 -21.99 -11.34 -9.53
C TYR A 289 -21.64 -11.03 -8.08
N ALA A 290 -20.35 -11.07 -7.78
CA ALA A 290 -19.78 -10.52 -6.55
C ALA A 290 -18.63 -9.58 -6.88
N VAL A 291 -18.52 -8.49 -6.13
CA VAL A 291 -17.36 -7.60 -6.22
C VAL A 291 -16.20 -8.17 -5.42
N TYR A 292 -14.99 -8.04 -5.98
CA TYR A 292 -13.75 -8.24 -5.26
C TYR A 292 -13.50 -7.03 -4.35
N THR A 293 -13.40 -7.24 -3.04
CA THR A 293 -13.22 -6.14 -2.07
C THR A 293 -12.21 -6.50 -1.00
N GLY A 294 -11.49 -5.50 -0.49
CA GLY A 294 -10.77 -5.66 0.77
C GLY A 294 -11.75 -5.91 1.93
N ASP A 295 -11.29 -6.63 2.94
CA ASP A 295 -12.04 -6.92 4.15
C ASP A 295 -11.50 -6.12 5.34
N TYR A 296 -10.23 -6.38 5.69
CA TYR A 296 -9.52 -5.65 6.73
C TYR A 296 -8.00 -5.75 6.51
N ALA A 297 -7.27 -4.83 7.14
CA ALA A 297 -5.84 -4.97 7.42
C ALA A 297 -5.61 -4.85 8.93
N VAL A 298 -4.70 -5.65 9.48
CA VAL A 298 -4.29 -5.58 10.89
C VAL A 298 -2.78 -5.55 10.97
N HIS A 299 -2.27 -4.71 11.87
CA HIS A 299 -0.86 -4.38 11.96
C HIS A 299 -0.32 -4.69 13.35
N TYR A 300 0.89 -5.22 13.38
CA TYR A 300 1.60 -5.60 14.58
C TYR A 300 3.01 -5.03 14.58
N LEU A 301 3.46 -4.58 15.75
CA LEU A 301 4.84 -4.23 16.04
C LEU A 301 5.34 -5.15 17.15
N ASP A 302 6.48 -5.80 16.90
CA ASP A 302 7.12 -6.76 17.82
C ASP A 302 6.13 -7.79 18.41
N GLY A 303 5.24 -8.28 17.56
CA GLY A 303 4.27 -9.32 17.89
C GLY A 303 2.97 -8.82 18.54
N LYS A 304 2.83 -7.52 18.83
CA LYS A 304 1.65 -6.91 19.46
C LYS A 304 0.83 -6.11 18.45
N LYS A 305 -0.50 -6.28 18.45
CA LYS A 305 -1.41 -5.49 17.62
C LYS A 305 -1.35 -4.01 17.99
N ILE A 306 -1.31 -3.15 16.99
CA ILE A 306 -1.23 -1.68 17.18
C ILE A 306 -2.26 -0.90 16.35
N ALA A 307 -2.76 -1.47 15.26
CA ALA A 307 -3.66 -0.80 14.33
C ALA A 307 -4.50 -1.80 13.54
N GLU A 308 -5.65 -1.34 13.06
CA GLU A 308 -6.51 -2.04 12.10
C GLU A 308 -7.18 -1.05 11.14
N ASN A 309 -7.40 -1.47 9.90
CA ASN A 309 -8.15 -0.73 8.88
C ASN A 309 -9.29 -1.61 8.35
N HIS A 310 -10.49 -1.04 8.22
CA HIS A 310 -11.68 -1.75 7.72
C HIS A 310 -12.32 -1.08 6.50
N ARG A 311 -11.89 0.13 6.15
CA ARG A 311 -12.47 0.90 5.04
C ARG A 311 -11.42 1.05 3.96
N PHE A 312 -11.88 1.02 2.70
CA PHE A 312 -11.04 1.23 1.52
C PHE A 312 -9.79 0.34 1.45
N VAL A 313 -9.82 -0.81 2.13
CA VAL A 313 -8.79 -1.83 2.02
C VAL A 313 -8.75 -2.29 0.56
N PRO A 314 -7.58 -2.29 -0.08
CA PRO A 314 -7.47 -2.69 -1.48
C PRO A 314 -7.82 -4.16 -1.69
N ALA A 315 -8.19 -4.52 -2.92
CA ALA A 315 -8.37 -5.90 -3.38
C ALA A 315 -7.39 -6.29 -4.51
N MET A 316 -6.82 -5.28 -5.18
CA MET A 316 -5.92 -5.49 -6.31
C MET A 316 -4.49 -5.67 -5.82
N ALA A 317 -3.79 -6.61 -6.45
CA ALA A 317 -2.39 -6.84 -6.15
C ALA A 317 -1.55 -5.58 -6.43
N ALA A 318 -0.53 -5.38 -5.60
CA ALA A 318 0.33 -4.20 -5.60
C ALA A 318 1.79 -4.60 -5.30
N GLN A 319 2.75 -3.80 -5.72
CA GLN A 319 4.18 -4.04 -5.46
C GLN A 319 4.54 -3.51 -4.08
N LEU A 320 5.40 -4.21 -3.36
CA LEU A 320 5.97 -3.74 -2.09
C LEU A 320 7.02 -2.65 -2.36
N ASN A 321 6.91 -1.53 -1.66
CA ASN A 321 7.80 -0.39 -1.73
C ASN A 321 8.41 -0.16 -0.35
N LEU A 322 9.72 0.07 -0.30
CA LEU A 322 10.48 0.27 0.93
C LEU A 322 11.41 1.46 0.76
N GLY A 323 11.39 2.42 1.69
CA GLY A 323 12.40 3.47 1.67
C GLY A 323 12.05 4.72 2.44
N ILE A 324 12.68 5.82 2.06
CA ILE A 324 12.53 7.13 2.68
C ILE A 324 12.33 8.19 1.61
N TRP A 325 11.34 9.07 1.80
CA TRP A 325 11.04 10.19 0.90
C TRP A 325 10.75 11.46 1.71
N LEU A 326 10.77 12.65 1.11
CA LEU A 326 10.80 13.92 1.85
C LEU A 326 9.73 14.94 1.41
N PRO A 327 8.43 14.58 1.38
CA PRO A 327 7.36 15.48 0.97
C PRO A 327 7.24 16.73 1.85
N ASP A 328 6.59 17.78 1.33
CA ASP A 328 6.31 19.02 2.08
C ASP A 328 5.67 18.77 3.45
N TRP A 329 4.73 17.83 3.53
CA TRP A 329 4.02 17.50 4.76
C TRP A 329 4.89 16.78 5.81
N ALA A 330 6.11 16.34 5.48
CA ALA A 330 7.07 15.81 6.43
C ALA A 330 7.68 16.87 7.35
N GLY A 331 7.62 18.15 6.95
CA GLY A 331 8.21 19.27 7.69
C GLY A 331 9.68 19.56 7.34
N PRO A 332 10.37 20.43 8.10
CA PRO A 332 11.78 20.79 7.86
C PRO A 332 12.73 19.59 8.05
N ALA A 333 13.78 19.49 7.22
CA ALA A 333 14.80 18.43 7.29
C ALA A 333 16.20 19.06 7.50
N PRO A 334 16.47 19.68 8.66
CA PRO A 334 17.67 20.51 8.89
C PRO A 334 18.93 19.66 9.16
N TRP A 335 19.23 18.75 8.24
CA TRP A 335 20.34 17.79 8.30
C TRP A 335 20.82 17.45 6.88
N LYS A 336 21.94 16.75 6.77
CA LYS A 336 22.52 16.31 5.50
C LYS A 336 21.92 15.00 5.04
N THR A 337 22.00 13.98 5.87
CA THR A 337 21.52 12.64 5.55
C THR A 337 20.76 12.01 6.70
N ALA A 338 19.77 11.20 6.37
CA ALA A 338 19.10 10.29 7.29
C ALA A 338 18.69 9.01 6.57
N SER A 339 18.34 7.94 7.29
CA SER A 339 18.03 6.66 6.64
C SER A 339 16.95 5.86 7.36
N ILE A 340 16.37 4.95 6.59
CA ILE A 340 15.71 3.73 7.08
C ILE A 340 16.49 2.53 6.56
N LYS A 341 16.57 1.49 7.39
CA LYS A 341 17.26 0.24 7.04
C LYS A 341 16.31 -0.94 7.15
N PHE A 342 16.48 -1.93 6.28
CA PHE A 342 15.65 -3.14 6.25
C PHE A 342 16.55 -4.37 6.31
N ALA A 343 16.42 -5.18 7.36
CA ALA A 343 17.20 -6.39 7.54
C ALA A 343 16.60 -7.61 6.83
N SER A 344 15.27 -7.69 6.75
CA SER A 344 14.61 -8.79 6.03
C SER A 344 13.17 -8.48 5.64
N VAL A 345 12.69 -9.18 4.61
CA VAL A 345 11.31 -9.16 4.14
C VAL A 345 10.83 -10.60 3.93
N LYS A 346 9.61 -10.90 4.36
CA LYS A 346 8.88 -12.12 3.99
C LYS A 346 7.46 -11.76 3.60
N VAL A 347 6.95 -12.41 2.55
CA VAL A 347 5.56 -12.28 2.11
C VAL A 347 4.93 -13.65 1.99
N TRP A 348 3.82 -13.85 2.69
CA TRP A 348 2.93 -14.99 2.52
C TRP A 348 1.69 -14.59 1.76
N GLN A 349 1.36 -15.32 0.71
CA GLN A 349 0.13 -15.14 -0.05
C GLN A 349 -0.97 -16.05 0.52
N TYR A 350 -2.15 -15.48 0.82
CA TYR A 350 -3.29 -16.24 1.36
C TYR A 350 -4.25 -16.73 0.27
N ASP A 351 -4.21 -16.12 -0.92
CA ASP A 351 -5.08 -16.47 -2.04
C ASP A 351 -6.57 -16.37 -1.64
N ASP A 352 -6.93 -15.30 -0.92
CA ASP A 352 -8.31 -15.10 -0.49
C ASP A 352 -9.24 -14.96 -1.72
N PRO A 353 -10.54 -15.32 -1.59
CA PRO A 353 -11.48 -15.24 -2.70
C PRO A 353 -11.62 -13.84 -3.32
N GLY A 354 -11.28 -12.79 -2.56
CA GLY A 354 -11.35 -11.39 -2.97
C GLY A 354 -10.11 -10.85 -3.68
N ASP A 355 -9.08 -11.67 -3.90
CA ASP A 355 -7.85 -11.23 -4.55
C ASP A 355 -8.06 -10.94 -6.05
N VAL A 356 -7.55 -9.79 -6.50
CA VAL A 356 -7.49 -9.42 -7.91
C VAL A 356 -6.02 -9.36 -8.34
N ARG A 357 -5.64 -10.16 -9.34
CA ARG A 357 -4.28 -10.22 -9.89
C ARG A 357 -4.35 -10.04 -11.40
N GLY A 358 -3.26 -9.57 -12.02
CA GLY A 358 -3.20 -9.42 -13.48
C GLY A 358 -3.94 -8.22 -14.06
N VAL A 359 -4.60 -7.40 -13.22
CA VAL A 359 -5.21 -6.13 -13.63
C VAL A 359 -4.20 -5.00 -13.56
N ILE A 360 -3.51 -4.86 -12.44
CA ILE A 360 -2.38 -3.95 -12.27
C ILE A 360 -1.11 -4.78 -12.42
N VAL A 361 -0.29 -4.47 -13.42
CA VAL A 361 0.84 -5.33 -13.85
C VAL A 361 2.09 -4.56 -14.25
N ASP A 362 1.99 -3.25 -14.45
CA ASP A 362 3.10 -2.46 -14.96
C ASP A 362 3.98 -1.98 -13.80
N ASP A 363 5.29 -2.17 -13.93
CA ASP A 363 6.27 -1.53 -13.07
C ASP A 363 6.09 0.00 -13.10
N LEU A 364 6.38 0.60 -11.96
CA LEU A 364 6.41 2.05 -11.85
C LEU A 364 7.48 2.64 -12.76
N LYS A 365 7.05 3.58 -13.61
CA LYS A 365 7.95 4.27 -14.54
C LYS A 365 8.63 5.45 -13.86
N ASN A 366 9.90 5.65 -14.23
CA ASN A 366 10.66 6.86 -13.94
C ASN A 366 9.97 8.07 -14.61
N ASN A 367 10.07 9.22 -13.95
CA ASN A 367 9.66 10.51 -14.54
C ASN A 367 10.79 11.55 -14.53
N MET A 368 12.00 11.14 -14.17
CA MET A 368 13.21 11.93 -14.37
C MET A 368 14.40 11.07 -14.80
N ASP A 369 15.32 11.67 -15.55
CA ASP A 369 16.56 11.04 -15.97
C ASP A 369 17.67 11.18 -14.92
N GLU A 370 18.87 10.67 -15.24
CA GLU A 370 20.03 10.69 -14.36
C GLU A 370 20.55 12.10 -14.04
N GLN A 371 20.18 13.11 -14.84
CA GLN A 371 20.53 14.51 -14.62
C GLN A 371 19.40 15.27 -13.90
N GLY A 372 18.36 14.56 -13.44
CA GLY A 372 17.22 15.17 -12.77
C GLY A 372 16.26 15.92 -13.71
N ARG A 373 16.38 15.73 -15.03
CA ARG A 373 15.47 16.35 -16.00
C ARG A 373 14.21 15.51 -16.14
N GLU A 374 13.07 16.16 -16.25
CA GLU A 374 11.79 15.47 -16.47
C GLU A 374 11.81 14.69 -17.78
N ILE A 375 11.34 13.44 -17.73
CA ILE A 375 11.12 12.61 -18.91
C ILE A 375 9.71 12.94 -19.42
N LYS A 376 9.62 13.41 -20.67
CA LYS A 376 8.37 13.74 -21.33
C LYS A 376 7.68 12.52 -21.93
#